data_AF-A0A961I6W2-F1
#
_entry.id   AF-A0A961I6W2-F1
#
_cell.length_a   1.000
_cell.length_b   1.000
_cell.length_c   1.000
_cell.angle_alpha   90.00
_cell.angle_beta   90.00
_cell.angle_gamma   90.00
#
_symmetry.space_group_name_H-M   'P 1'
#
loop_
_entity.id
_entity.type
_entity.pdbx_description
1 polymer ?
#
loop_
_entity_poly.entity_id
_entity_poly.type
_entity_poly.pdbx_seq_one_letter_code
_entity_poly.pdbx_strand_id
1 'polypeptide(L)'
;PFNEKDERSLRLYGAYNAAGQLKGVAVEARGQGFQDVIHILYGYDPEQQAVVGMQVLESRETPGLGDKIEKDADFVRNFEALSVVPGDDGRPEHPVTMVKNGKKTDPWQVEAITGATISSRAIANILRASTDQNLPVILNTLPHMRTEAGQ
;
A
#
# COMPACT_ATOMS: atom_id res chain seq x y z
N PRO A 1 -6.90 1.20 -25.17
CA PRO A 1 -6.09 2.41 -24.90
C PRO A 1 -6.38 2.95 -23.50
N PHE A 2 -5.37 2.95 -22.62
CA PHE A 2 -5.43 3.65 -21.33
C PHE A 2 -5.61 5.15 -21.60
N ASN A 3 -6.55 5.77 -20.91
CA ASN A 3 -6.97 7.15 -21.15
C ASN A 3 -6.29 8.08 -20.14
N GLU A 4 -5.59 9.13 -20.59
CA GLU A 4 -4.89 10.11 -19.73
C GLU A 4 -5.82 10.81 -18.71
N LYS A 5 -7.14 10.80 -18.93
CA LYS A 5 -8.11 11.35 -17.96
C LYS A 5 -8.32 10.47 -16.72
N ASP A 6 -7.92 9.20 -16.75
CA ASP A 6 -7.95 8.29 -15.57
C ASP A 6 -6.84 8.58 -14.56
N GLU A 7 -5.86 9.43 -14.89
CA GLU A 7 -4.67 9.67 -14.06
C GLU A 7 -4.95 10.35 -12.71
N ARG A 8 -6.16 10.86 -12.48
CA ARG A 8 -6.52 11.58 -11.24
C ARG A 8 -7.67 10.97 -10.44
N SER A 9 -8.30 9.91 -10.92
CA SER A 9 -9.34 9.23 -10.14
C SER A 9 -8.71 8.13 -9.30
N LEU A 10 -8.72 8.31 -7.97
CA LEU A 10 -8.44 7.24 -7.02
C LEU A 10 -9.35 6.05 -7.34
N ARG A 11 -8.76 4.91 -7.68
CA ARG A 11 -9.50 3.66 -7.89
C ARG A 11 -9.44 2.85 -6.61
N LEU A 12 -10.60 2.67 -6.00
CA LEU A 12 -10.79 1.79 -4.85
C LEU A 12 -11.59 0.57 -5.30
N TYR A 13 -11.07 -0.61 -5.00
CA TYR A 13 -11.76 -1.87 -5.30
C TYR A 13 -12.14 -2.54 -3.99
N GLY A 14 -13.44 -2.73 -3.74
CA GLY A 14 -13.90 -3.47 -2.55
C GLY A 14 -13.60 -4.96 -2.67
N ALA A 15 -13.01 -5.55 -1.64
CA ALA A 15 -12.78 -6.99 -1.52
C ALA A 15 -13.85 -7.61 -0.63
N TYR A 16 -14.68 -8.50 -1.18
CA TYR A 16 -15.81 -9.11 -0.47
C TYR A 16 -15.58 -10.61 -0.30
N ASN A 17 -16.00 -11.16 0.84
CA ASN A 17 -16.02 -12.61 1.04
C ASN A 17 -17.24 -13.25 0.35
N ALA A 18 -17.32 -14.58 0.39
CA ALA A 18 -18.43 -15.33 -0.22
C ALA A 18 -19.82 -14.99 0.36
N ALA A 19 -19.89 -14.38 1.55
CA ALA A 19 -21.12 -13.92 2.18
C ALA A 19 -21.48 -12.46 1.83
N GLY A 20 -20.76 -11.83 0.90
CA GLY A 20 -20.96 -10.42 0.51
C GLY A 20 -20.44 -9.41 1.54
N GLN A 21 -19.66 -9.85 2.54
CA GLN A 21 -19.13 -8.94 3.55
C GLN A 21 -17.84 -8.31 3.06
N LEU A 22 -17.76 -6.98 3.11
CA LEU A 22 -16.55 -6.23 2.79
C LEU A 22 -15.44 -6.62 3.79
N LYS A 23 -14.33 -7.15 3.27
CA LYS A 23 -13.13 -7.52 4.03
C LYS A 23 -11.98 -6.55 3.89
N GLY A 24 -12.01 -5.69 2.88
CA GLY A 24 -10.97 -4.67 2.71
C GLY A 24 -11.15 -3.92 1.40
N VAL A 25 -10.20 -3.03 1.12
CA VAL A 25 -10.13 -2.30 -0.14
C VAL A 25 -8.76 -2.48 -0.77
N ALA A 26 -8.70 -2.67 -2.08
CA ALA A 26 -7.47 -2.62 -2.84
C ALA A 26 -7.30 -1.22 -3.45
N VAL A 27 -6.08 -0.69 -3.38
CA VAL A 27 -5.75 0.69 -3.74
C VAL A 27 -4.51 0.69 -4.62
N GLU A 28 -4.63 1.30 -5.81
CA GLU A 28 -3.49 1.53 -6.69
C GLU A 28 -2.71 2.77 -6.23
N ALA A 29 -1.39 2.69 -6.23
CA ALA A 29 -0.51 3.81 -5.89
C ALA A 29 0.77 3.81 -6.74
N ARG A 30 1.31 5.00 -7.00
CA ARG A 30 2.46 5.18 -7.89
C ARG A 30 3.45 6.17 -7.30
N GLY A 31 4.72 6.02 -7.67
CA GLY A 31 5.72 7.04 -7.35
C GLY A 31 7.07 6.70 -7.94
N GLN A 32 7.98 7.67 -7.82
CA GLN A 32 9.30 7.59 -8.43
C GLN A 32 10.15 6.51 -7.75
N GLY A 33 10.58 5.51 -8.53
CA GLY A 33 11.63 4.55 -8.20
C GLY A 33 13.03 5.11 -8.47
N PHE A 34 14.03 4.24 -8.60
CA PHE A 34 15.39 4.64 -8.92
C PHE A 34 15.50 5.23 -10.34
N GLN A 35 14.90 4.57 -11.33
CA GLN A 35 14.99 4.97 -12.75
C GLN A 35 13.65 5.41 -13.36
N ASP A 36 12.55 4.80 -12.92
CA ASP A 36 11.23 5.02 -13.51
C ASP A 36 10.15 4.98 -12.41
N VAL A 37 8.90 5.25 -12.77
CA VAL A 37 7.76 5.12 -11.87
C VAL A 37 7.54 3.64 -11.51
N ILE A 38 7.32 3.39 -10.22
CA ILE A 38 6.85 2.11 -9.71
C ILE A 38 5.35 2.23 -9.48
N HIS A 39 4.59 1.24 -9.97
CA HIS A 39 3.16 1.10 -9.75
C HIS A 39 2.90 -0.07 -8.82
N ILE A 40 2.15 0.14 -7.75
CA ILE A 40 1.78 -0.88 -6.78
C ILE A 40 0.28 -0.96 -6.60
N LEU A 41 -0.18 -2.13 -6.15
CA LEU A 41 -1.50 -2.37 -5.57
C LEU A 41 -1.30 -2.82 -4.13
N TYR A 42 -2.01 -2.22 -3.18
CA TYR A 42 -2.00 -2.70 -1.80
C TYR A 42 -3.42 -2.88 -1.26
N GLY A 43 -3.58 -3.82 -0.34
CA GLY A 43 -4.84 -4.06 0.36
C GLY A 43 -4.84 -3.37 1.71
N TYR A 44 -5.90 -2.63 2.04
CA TYR A 44 -6.15 -2.10 3.37
C TYR A 44 -7.37 -2.78 3.99
N ASP A 45 -7.19 -3.33 5.19
CA ASP A 45 -8.26 -3.89 6.00
C ASP A 45 -8.67 -2.85 7.06
N PRO A 46 -9.90 -2.29 7.00
CA PRO A 46 -10.35 -1.29 7.95
C PRO A 46 -10.71 -1.85 9.33
N GLU A 47 -10.93 -3.16 9.47
CA GLU A 47 -11.14 -3.82 10.77
C GLU A 47 -9.79 -4.01 11.49
N GLN A 48 -8.77 -4.46 10.77
CA GLN A 48 -7.41 -4.60 11.30
C GLN A 48 -6.64 -3.28 11.34
N GLN A 49 -7.12 -2.25 10.64
CA GLN A 49 -6.47 -0.96 10.47
C GLN A 49 -5.04 -1.09 9.94
N ALA A 50 -4.86 -1.96 8.96
CA ALA A 50 -3.55 -2.36 8.45
C ALA A 50 -3.55 -2.54 6.94
N VAL A 51 -2.38 -2.34 6.34
CA VAL A 51 -2.09 -2.92 5.04
C VAL A 51 -1.86 -4.42 5.23
N VAL A 52 -2.58 -5.23 4.46
CA VAL A 52 -2.61 -6.71 4.57
C VAL A 52 -1.96 -7.41 3.38
N GLY A 53 -1.38 -6.63 2.47
CA GLY A 53 -0.58 -7.13 1.36
C GLY A 53 -0.24 -6.01 0.39
N MET A 54 0.80 -6.22 -0.39
CA MET A 54 1.19 -5.34 -1.49
C MET A 54 1.76 -6.16 -2.64
N GLN A 55 1.46 -5.72 -3.86
CA GLN A 55 2.02 -6.25 -5.08
C GLN A 55 2.52 -5.12 -5.97
N VAL A 56 3.71 -5.30 -6.54
CA VAL A 56 4.23 -4.43 -7.61
C VAL A 56 3.56 -4.84 -8.92
N LEU A 57 2.90 -3.89 -9.56
CA LEU A 57 2.23 -4.07 -10.85
C LEU A 57 3.17 -3.74 -12.02
N GLU A 58 3.98 -2.71 -11.85
CA GLU A 58 4.93 -2.24 -12.86
C GLU A 58 6.16 -1.63 -12.19
N SER A 59 7.34 -1.98 -12.70
CA SER A 59 8.63 -1.50 -12.22
C SER A 59 9.68 -1.65 -13.31
N ARG A 60 10.65 -0.73 -13.35
CA ARG A 60 11.86 -0.85 -14.17
C ARG A 60 13.12 -0.77 -13.32
N GLU A 61 13.03 -1.25 -12.09
CA GLU A 61 14.17 -1.34 -11.19
C GLU A 61 15.25 -2.29 -11.74
N THR A 62 16.49 -2.08 -11.27
CA THR A 62 17.66 -2.82 -11.77
C THR A 62 17.56 -4.32 -11.41
N PRO A 63 17.63 -5.23 -12.39
CA PRO A 63 17.60 -6.67 -12.14
C PRO A 63 18.74 -7.13 -11.22
N GLY A 64 18.42 -7.99 -10.23
CA GLY A 64 19.36 -8.51 -9.25
C GLY A 64 19.66 -7.55 -8.09
N LEU A 65 19.13 -6.32 -8.13
CA LEU A 65 19.28 -5.33 -7.08
C LEU A 65 17.92 -4.83 -6.61
N GLY A 66 17.29 -3.95 -7.40
CA GLY A 66 16.05 -3.27 -7.03
C GLY A 66 14.80 -4.09 -7.27
N ASP A 67 14.83 -5.05 -8.20
CA ASP A 67 13.71 -5.97 -8.48
C ASP A 67 13.38 -6.91 -7.29
N LYS A 68 14.26 -6.96 -6.29
CA LYS A 68 14.02 -7.68 -5.04
C LYS A 68 12.81 -7.17 -4.27
N ILE A 69 12.37 -5.93 -4.47
CA ILE A 69 11.13 -5.42 -3.86
C ILE A 69 9.89 -6.25 -4.21
N GLU A 70 9.96 -7.06 -5.27
CA GLU A 70 8.87 -7.92 -5.74
C GLU A 70 8.95 -9.35 -5.21
N LYS A 71 10.16 -9.82 -4.86
CA LYS A 71 10.47 -11.26 -4.71
C LYS A 71 11.13 -11.61 -3.38
N ASP A 72 11.74 -10.64 -2.71
CA ASP A 72 12.39 -10.86 -1.43
C ASP A 72 11.31 -11.10 -0.36
N ALA A 73 11.27 -12.33 0.15
CA ALA A 73 10.21 -12.75 1.06
C ALA A 73 10.22 -11.93 2.36
N ASP A 74 11.39 -11.52 2.85
CA ASP A 74 11.49 -10.75 4.10
C ASP A 74 10.97 -9.33 3.88
N PHE A 75 11.24 -8.76 2.71
CA PHE A 75 10.67 -7.48 2.33
C PHE A 75 9.16 -7.55 2.19
N VAL A 76 8.63 -8.51 1.43
CA VAL A 76 7.18 -8.65 1.18
C VAL A 76 6.41 -8.86 2.48
N ARG A 77 6.97 -9.60 3.45
CA ARG A 77 6.36 -9.80 4.78
C ARG A 77 6.16 -8.51 5.57
N ASN A 78 6.84 -7.41 5.24
CA ASN A 78 6.57 -6.12 5.89
C ASN A 78 5.12 -5.68 5.70
N PHE A 79 4.45 -6.12 4.62
CA PHE A 79 3.14 -5.63 4.20
C PHE A 79 1.99 -6.57 4.55
N GLU A 80 2.24 -7.72 5.19
CA GLU A 80 1.19 -8.66 5.59
C GLU A 80 0.33 -8.14 6.76
N ALA A 81 0.90 -7.26 7.59
CA ALA A 81 0.22 -6.63 8.72
C ALA A 81 0.88 -5.28 9.09
N LEU A 82 1.08 -4.41 8.10
CA LEU A 82 1.69 -3.10 8.33
C LEU A 82 0.63 -2.15 8.93
N SER A 83 0.85 -1.70 10.16
CA SER A 83 -0.11 -0.85 10.86
C SER A 83 -0.28 0.51 10.16
N VAL A 84 -1.54 0.86 9.90
CA VAL A 84 -1.99 2.14 9.33
C VAL A 84 -3.28 2.53 10.05
N VAL A 85 -3.14 2.79 11.36
CA VAL A 85 -4.23 3.22 12.25
C VAL A 85 -4.63 4.64 11.90
N PRO A 86 -5.92 4.93 11.62
CA PRO A 86 -6.38 6.30 11.42
C PRO A 86 -6.32 7.10 12.72
N GLY A 87 -5.76 8.30 12.66
CA GLY A 87 -5.88 9.32 13.70
C GLY A 87 -7.17 10.15 13.55
N ASP A 88 -7.30 11.19 14.38
CA ASP A 88 -8.52 12.02 14.48
C ASP A 88 -8.89 12.74 13.17
N ASP A 89 -7.91 13.05 12.31
CA ASP A 89 -8.12 13.69 11.01
C ASP A 89 -8.36 12.69 9.86
N GLY A 90 -8.44 11.39 10.19
CA GLY A 90 -8.62 10.29 9.24
C GLY A 90 -7.35 9.89 8.48
N ARG A 91 -6.22 10.59 8.70
CA ARG A 91 -4.90 10.19 8.16
C ARG A 91 -4.23 9.21 9.11
N PRO A 92 -3.17 8.49 8.69
CA PRO A 92 -2.47 7.59 9.60
C PRO A 92 -1.92 8.33 10.84
N GLU A 93 -2.19 7.82 12.04
CA GLU A 93 -1.60 8.30 13.30
C GLU A 93 -0.07 8.24 13.25
N HIS A 94 0.44 7.18 12.63
CA HIS A 94 1.85 7.01 12.31
C HIS A 94 2.04 6.80 10.81
N PRO A 95 2.82 7.65 10.13
CA PRO A 95 3.10 7.46 8.72
C PRO A 95 4.00 6.24 8.51
N VAL A 96 3.75 5.50 7.42
CA VAL A 96 4.63 4.41 6.99
C VAL A 96 6.07 4.92 6.89
N THR A 97 7.00 4.24 7.57
CA THR A 97 8.38 4.69 7.71
C THR A 97 9.36 3.58 7.38
N MET A 98 10.31 3.85 6.49
CA MET A 98 11.37 2.87 6.20
C MET A 98 12.46 2.91 7.29
N VAL A 99 12.90 1.73 7.72
CA VAL A 99 14.06 1.54 8.60
C VAL A 99 15.08 0.62 7.95
N LYS A 100 16.30 0.59 8.49
CA LYS A 100 17.31 -0.39 8.04
C LYS A 100 16.86 -1.80 8.41
N ASN A 101 17.36 -2.80 7.67
CA ASN A 101 17.13 -4.20 7.97
C ASN A 101 17.56 -4.55 9.42
N GLY A 102 16.71 -5.27 10.15
CA GLY A 102 16.91 -5.63 11.56
C GLY A 102 16.74 -4.46 12.54
N LYS A 103 16.09 -3.37 12.12
CA LYS A 103 15.87 -2.16 12.94
C LYS A 103 14.39 -1.81 13.12
N LYS A 104 13.47 -2.66 12.66
CA LYS A 104 12.05 -2.49 12.93
C LYS A 104 11.76 -2.62 14.42
N THR A 105 11.23 -1.56 14.99
CA THR A 105 10.76 -1.48 16.38
C THR A 105 9.25 -1.31 16.46
N ASP A 106 8.65 -0.81 15.38
CA ASP A 106 7.26 -0.38 15.37
C ASP A 106 6.47 -1.01 14.21
N PRO A 107 5.16 -1.25 14.36
CA PRO A 107 4.37 -2.00 13.39
C PRO A 107 4.09 -1.22 12.08
N TRP A 108 4.25 0.10 12.05
CA TRP A 108 4.12 0.94 10.84
C TRP A 108 5.44 1.07 10.04
N GLN A 109 6.51 0.40 10.49
CA GLN A 109 7.80 0.46 9.83
C GLN A 109 7.98 -0.63 8.76
N VAL A 110 8.71 -0.29 7.71
CA VAL A 110 9.11 -1.20 6.63
C VAL A 110 10.62 -1.36 6.65
N GLU A 111 11.10 -2.60 6.78
CA GLU A 111 12.54 -2.87 6.71
C GLU A 111 13.06 -2.79 5.29
N ALA A 112 14.20 -2.13 5.10
CA ALA A 112 14.86 -2.07 3.81
C ALA A 112 15.53 -3.40 3.42
N ILE A 113 15.69 -3.61 2.12
CA ILE A 113 16.51 -4.68 1.57
C ILE A 113 17.97 -4.21 1.54
N THR A 114 18.87 -4.99 2.12
CA THR A 114 20.31 -4.71 2.06
C THR A 114 20.78 -4.70 0.61
N GLY A 115 21.42 -3.60 0.19
CA GLY A 115 21.89 -3.39 -1.18
C GLY A 115 20.85 -2.77 -2.13
N ALA A 116 19.56 -2.75 -1.77
CA ALA A 116 18.49 -2.18 -2.61
C ALA A 116 17.74 -1.03 -1.92
N THR A 117 18.46 -0.22 -1.14
CA THR A 117 17.89 0.84 -0.28
C THR A 117 17.05 1.87 -1.04
N ILE A 118 17.41 2.20 -2.30
CA ILE A 118 16.65 3.19 -3.07
C ILE A 118 15.27 2.65 -3.45
N SER A 119 15.21 1.43 -3.98
CA SER A 119 13.98 0.76 -4.37
C SER A 119 13.09 0.47 -3.14
N SER A 120 13.67 0.02 -2.02
CA SER A 120 12.94 -0.14 -0.75
C SER A 120 12.33 1.18 -0.27
N ARG A 121 13.10 2.29 -0.36
CA ARG A 121 12.61 3.62 0.04
C ARG A 121 11.49 4.10 -0.88
N ALA A 122 11.59 3.83 -2.18
CA ALA A 122 10.54 4.18 -3.13
C ALA A 122 9.21 3.54 -2.75
N ILE A 123 9.20 2.23 -2.47
CA ILE A 123 8.00 1.51 -2.01
C ILE A 123 7.42 2.12 -0.72
N ALA A 124 8.25 2.35 0.30
CA ALA A 124 7.79 2.91 1.56
C ALA A 124 7.21 4.32 1.38
N ASN A 125 7.83 5.15 0.52
CA ASN A 125 7.36 6.49 0.22
C ASN A 125 6.03 6.48 -0.57
N ILE A 126 5.88 5.57 -1.54
CA ILE A 126 4.63 5.40 -2.30
C ILE A 126 3.49 5.04 -1.34
N LEU A 127 3.70 4.05 -0.47
CA LEU A 127 2.72 3.65 0.53
C LEU A 127 2.39 4.80 1.47
N ARG A 128 3.40 5.46 2.05
CA ARG A 128 3.21 6.60 2.94
C ARG A 128 2.37 7.70 2.30
N ALA A 129 2.73 8.11 1.08
CA ALA A 129 2.01 9.17 0.37
C ALA A 129 0.57 8.76 0.06
N SER A 130 0.37 7.53 -0.42
CA SER A 130 -0.97 7.01 -0.70
C SER A 130 -1.83 6.91 0.55
N THR A 131 -1.32 6.37 1.66
CA THR A 131 -2.09 6.25 2.90
C THR A 131 -2.42 7.61 3.51
N ASP A 132 -1.48 8.56 3.49
CA ASP A 132 -1.72 9.93 3.98
C ASP A 132 -2.85 10.63 3.20
N GLN A 133 -2.95 10.37 1.89
CA GLN A 133 -3.94 11.00 1.01
C GLN A 133 -5.28 10.26 1.00
N ASN A 134 -5.23 8.94 0.94
CA ASN A 134 -6.39 8.12 0.58
C ASN A 134 -7.10 7.51 1.77
N LEU A 135 -6.47 7.40 2.95
CA LEU A 135 -7.12 6.83 4.13
C LEU A 135 -8.41 7.57 4.51
N PRO A 136 -8.47 8.92 4.55
CA PRO A 136 -9.72 9.62 4.81
C PRO A 136 -10.81 9.29 3.77
N VAL A 137 -10.42 9.17 2.50
CA VAL A 137 -11.34 8.86 1.40
C VAL A 137 -11.89 7.44 1.52
N ILE A 138 -11.01 6.47 1.82
CA ILE A 138 -11.37 5.09 2.08
C ILE A 138 -12.40 5.04 3.20
N LEU A 139 -12.10 5.60 4.37
CA LEU A 139 -12.97 5.56 5.55
C LEU A 139 -14.35 6.16 5.27
N ASN A 140 -14.42 7.26 4.54
CA ASN A 140 -15.68 7.89 4.14
C ASN A 140 -16.47 7.04 3.12
N THR A 141 -15.80 6.19 2.35
CA THR A 141 -16.43 5.36 1.31
C THR A 141 -16.91 4.00 1.86
N LEU A 142 -16.31 3.50 2.95
CA LEU A 142 -16.64 2.20 3.54
C LEU A 142 -18.14 1.98 3.82
N PRO A 143 -18.92 2.95 4.35
CA PRO A 143 -20.35 2.74 4.61
C PRO A 143 -21.12 2.40 3.33
N HIS A 144 -20.78 3.02 2.20
CA HIS A 144 -21.43 2.78 0.92
C HIS A 144 -21.06 1.41 0.35
N MET A 145 -19.78 1.06 0.35
CA MET A 145 -19.29 -0.25 -0.11
C MET A 145 -19.91 -1.41 0.68
N ARG A 146 -20.11 -1.24 1.98
CA ARG A 146 -20.77 -2.26 2.83
C ARG A 146 -22.24 -2.49 2.48
N THR A 147 -22.92 -1.51 1.88
CA THR A 147 -24.34 -1.62 1.50
C THR A 147 -24.55 -2.16 0.09
N GLU A 148 -23.60 -1.93 -0.83
CA GLU A 148 -23.70 -2.36 -2.23
C GLU A 148 -23.62 -3.88 -2.42
N ALA A 149 -22.89 -4.60 -1.56
CA ALA A 149 -22.78 -6.06 -1.63
C ALA A 149 -24.00 -6.82 -1.07
N GLY A 150 -24.99 -6.11 -0.52
CA GLY A 150 -26.24 -6.68 -0.01
C GLY A 150 -27.40 -6.68 -1.02
N GLN A 151 -27.15 -6.33 -2.29
CA GLN A 151 -28.14 -6.33 -3.38
C GLN A 151 -27.88 -7.42 -4.41
#